data_AF-A0A7S1QH36-F1
#
_entry.id   AF-A0A7S1QH36-F1
#
_cell.length_a   1.000
_cell.length_b   1.000
_cell.length_c   1.000
_cell.angle_alpha   90.00
_cell.angle_beta   90.00
_cell.angle_gamma   90.00
#
_symmetry.space_group_name_H-M   'P 1'
#
loop_
_entity.id
_entity.type
_entity.pdbx_description
1 polymer ?
#
loop_
_entity_poly.entity_id
_entity_poly.type
_entity_poly.pdbx_seq_one_letter_code
_entity_poly.pdbx_strand_id
1 'polypeptide(L)'
;TDPAEKEQLRLLCSKDGKAEYKAYGDESYTYAELLQKFPSAKPSIGNMLDYVPDIKPRLYSIASSSRLRGDDECHLCIIKNEWEATSGRNRVGLSTRWLSEVEPGTEGLQMHSCVHPSAVTMPDTHKTPLLMVALGTGIAPMRAFIEE
;
A
#
# COMPACT_ATOMS: atom_id res chain seq x y z
N THR A 1 -11.63 -10.34 -28.39
CA THR A 1 -12.17 -10.63 -29.74
C THR A 1 -11.47 -11.82 -30.36
N ASP A 2 -10.25 -12.14 -29.93
CA ASP A 2 -9.57 -13.39 -30.22
C ASP A 2 -10.29 -14.55 -29.49
N PRO A 3 -10.70 -15.62 -30.19
CA PRO A 3 -11.29 -16.80 -29.57
C PRO A 3 -10.38 -17.50 -28.55
N ALA A 4 -9.07 -17.54 -28.78
CA ALA A 4 -8.12 -18.21 -27.91
C ALA A 4 -7.96 -17.47 -26.58
N GLU A 5 -7.76 -16.15 -26.63
CA GLU A 5 -7.72 -15.31 -25.41
C GLU A 5 -9.04 -15.40 -24.63
N LYS A 6 -10.17 -15.40 -25.34
CA LYS A 6 -11.49 -15.51 -24.71
C LYS A 6 -11.66 -16.85 -23.98
N GLU A 7 -11.19 -17.94 -24.57
CA GLU A 7 -11.26 -19.26 -23.94
C GLU A 7 -10.33 -19.36 -22.73
N GLN A 8 -9.12 -18.80 -22.83
CA GLN A 8 -8.20 -18.74 -21.68
C GLN A 8 -8.79 -17.91 -20.52
N LEU A 9 -9.37 -16.75 -20.80
CA LEU A 9 -10.04 -15.93 -19.78
C LEU A 9 -11.24 -16.66 -19.16
N ARG A 10 -12.01 -17.42 -19.94
CA ARG A 10 -13.09 -18.26 -19.43
C ARG A 10 -12.59 -19.38 -18.54
N LEU A 11 -11.49 -20.03 -18.92
CA LEU A 11 -10.85 -21.06 -18.11
C LEU A 11 -10.38 -20.47 -16.78
N LEU A 12 -9.69 -19.32 -16.80
CA LEU A 12 -9.24 -18.61 -15.59
C LEU A 12 -10.38 -18.31 -14.61
N CYS A 13 -11.58 -18.02 -15.12
CA CYS A 13 -12.78 -17.77 -14.31
C CYS A 13 -13.58 -19.03 -13.97
N SER A 14 -13.16 -20.22 -14.42
CA SER A 14 -13.85 -21.48 -14.18
C SER A 14 -13.31 -22.19 -12.93
N LYS A 15 -13.99 -23.27 -12.51
CA LYS A 15 -13.51 -24.13 -11.42
C LYS A 15 -12.21 -24.84 -11.78
N ASP A 16 -12.04 -25.20 -13.05
CA ASP A 16 -10.88 -25.96 -13.53
C ASP A 16 -9.63 -25.07 -13.65
N GLY A 17 -9.80 -23.77 -13.91
CA GLY A 17 -8.70 -22.80 -13.97
C GLY A 17 -8.22 -22.28 -12.61
N LYS A 18 -8.69 -22.82 -11.48
CA LYS A 18 -8.32 -22.33 -10.13
C LYS A 18 -6.81 -22.27 -9.90
N ALA A 19 -6.07 -23.27 -10.40
CA ALA A 19 -4.61 -23.30 -10.27
C ALA A 19 -3.93 -22.19 -11.08
N GLU A 20 -4.39 -21.97 -12.33
CA GLU A 20 -3.87 -20.91 -13.18
C GLU A 20 -4.24 -19.53 -12.62
N TYR A 21 -5.49 -19.34 -12.18
CA TYR A 21 -5.91 -18.10 -11.50
C TYR A 21 -5.03 -17.78 -10.27
N LYS A 22 -4.72 -18.80 -9.45
CA LYS A 22 -3.80 -18.62 -8.32
C LYS A 22 -2.41 -18.18 -8.80
N ALA A 23 -1.87 -18.80 -9.84
CA ALA A 23 -0.56 -18.43 -10.38
C ALA A 23 -0.53 -16.97 -10.85
N TYR A 24 -1.61 -16.45 -11.44
CA TYR A 24 -1.71 -15.02 -11.78
C TYR A 24 -1.70 -14.11 -10.54
N GLY A 25 -2.30 -14.57 -9.43
CA GLY A 25 -2.21 -13.88 -8.15
C GLY A 25 -0.81 -13.90 -7.55
N ASP A 26 -0.12 -15.05 -7.62
CA ASP A 26 1.27 -15.20 -7.16
C ASP A 26 2.24 -14.33 -7.99
N GLU A 27 1.91 -14.06 -9.26
CA GLU A 27 2.59 -13.10 -10.13
C GLU A 27 2.29 -11.62 -9.82
N SER A 28 1.30 -11.35 -8.96
CA SER A 28 0.87 -9.99 -8.59
C SER A 28 0.54 -9.10 -9.79
N TYR A 29 -0.11 -9.66 -10.83
CA TYR A 29 -0.50 -8.88 -12.02
C TYR A 29 -1.46 -7.74 -11.65
N THR A 30 -1.19 -6.55 -12.18
CA THR A 30 -2.12 -5.41 -12.17
C THR A 30 -3.17 -5.54 -13.27
N TYR A 31 -4.29 -4.83 -13.12
CA TYR A 31 -5.31 -4.72 -14.17
C TYR A 31 -4.73 -4.28 -15.53
N ALA A 32 -3.80 -3.32 -15.53
CA ALA A 32 -3.15 -2.84 -16.75
C ALA A 32 -2.31 -3.93 -17.43
N GLU A 33 -1.55 -4.71 -16.66
CA GLU A 33 -0.75 -5.82 -17.19
C GLU A 33 -1.64 -6.95 -17.74
N LEU A 34 -2.78 -7.24 -17.10
CA LEU A 34 -3.75 -8.19 -17.61
C LEU A 34 -4.33 -7.74 -18.96
N LEU A 35 -4.67 -6.47 -19.11
CA LEU A 35 -5.15 -5.92 -20.39
C LEU A 35 -4.08 -5.95 -21.48
N GLN A 36 -2.81 -5.72 -21.13
CA GLN A 36 -1.69 -5.86 -22.07
C GLN A 36 -1.44 -7.33 -22.47
N LYS A 37 -1.69 -8.27 -21.56
CA LYS A 37 -1.56 -9.71 -21.81
C LYS A 37 -2.69 -10.27 -22.69
N PHE A 38 -3.89 -9.71 -22.59
CA PHE A 38 -5.06 -10.07 -23.38
C PHE A 38 -5.52 -8.88 -24.24
N PRO A 39 -4.73 -8.44 -25.23
CA PRO A 39 -5.01 -7.22 -26.01
C PRO A 39 -6.32 -7.27 -26.80
N SER A 40 -6.88 -8.45 -27.05
CA SER A 40 -8.18 -8.58 -27.70
C SER A 40 -9.36 -8.35 -26.74
N ALA A 41 -9.12 -8.38 -25.42
CA ALA A 41 -10.10 -8.01 -24.41
C ALA A 41 -10.23 -6.49 -24.35
N LYS A 42 -11.36 -5.97 -24.86
CA LYS A 42 -11.65 -4.53 -24.93
C LYS A 42 -12.92 -4.20 -24.14
N PRO A 43 -12.89 -4.28 -22.80
CA PRO A 43 -14.00 -3.83 -21.98
C PRO A 43 -14.27 -2.34 -22.22
N SER A 44 -15.52 -1.92 -22.10
CA SER A 44 -15.86 -0.49 -22.11
C SER A 44 -15.26 0.19 -20.88
N ILE A 45 -15.07 1.51 -20.95
CA ILE A 45 -14.61 2.27 -19.78
C ILE A 45 -15.58 2.17 -18.60
N GLY A 46 -16.88 2.08 -18.86
CA GLY A 46 -17.90 1.87 -17.81
C GLY A 46 -17.67 0.56 -17.06
N ASN A 47 -17.47 -0.54 -17.79
CA ASN A 47 -17.17 -1.83 -17.16
C ASN A 47 -15.85 -1.78 -16.37
N MET A 48 -14.85 -1.04 -16.84
CA MET A 48 -13.59 -0.87 -16.12
C MET A 48 -13.79 -0.16 -14.79
N LEU A 49 -14.63 0.88 -14.74
CA LEU A 49 -14.96 1.59 -13.50
C LEU A 49 -15.72 0.70 -12.51
N ASP A 50 -16.53 -0.24 -13.00
CA ASP A 50 -17.24 -1.18 -12.14
C ASP A 50 -16.33 -2.27 -11.55
N TYR A 51 -15.25 -2.65 -12.24
CA TYR A 51 -14.38 -3.76 -11.84
C TYR A 51 -13.08 -3.34 -11.15
N VAL A 52 -12.53 -2.16 -11.46
CA VAL A 52 -11.30 -1.68 -10.83
C VAL A 52 -11.68 -0.93 -9.54
N PRO A 53 -11.25 -1.43 -8.37
CA PRO A 53 -11.58 -0.79 -7.11
C PRO A 53 -10.84 0.54 -6.95
N ASP A 54 -11.45 1.46 -6.22
CA ASP A 54 -10.83 2.72 -5.84
C ASP A 54 -9.54 2.50 -5.06
N ILE A 55 -8.56 3.39 -5.29
CA ILE A 55 -7.32 3.43 -4.52
C ILE A 55 -7.66 3.82 -3.08
N LYS A 56 -7.31 2.94 -2.14
CA LYS A 56 -7.53 3.19 -0.71
C LYS A 56 -6.39 4.01 -0.11
N PRO A 57 -6.67 4.93 0.83
CA PRO A 57 -5.63 5.59 1.63
C PRO A 57 -4.76 4.58 2.38
N ARG A 58 -3.47 4.92 2.57
CA ARG A 58 -2.54 4.09 3.33
C ARG A 58 -2.30 4.71 4.70
N LEU A 59 -2.56 3.93 5.76
CA LEU A 59 -2.33 4.33 7.14
C LEU A 59 -0.89 4.03 7.55
N TYR A 60 -0.26 5.00 8.22
CA TYR A 60 1.05 4.87 8.83
C TYR A 60 0.97 5.37 10.27
N SER A 61 1.70 4.73 11.18
CA SER A 61 1.86 5.27 12.53
C SER A 61 2.75 6.50 12.49
N ILE A 62 2.27 7.59 13.10
CA ILE A 62 3.05 8.82 13.27
C ILE A 62 4.25 8.51 14.19
N ALA A 63 5.41 9.02 13.80
CA ALA A 63 6.70 8.80 14.46
C ALA A 63 7.27 10.05 15.15
N SER A 64 6.42 11.06 15.38
CA SER A 64 6.73 12.29 16.11
C SER A 64 5.66 12.62 17.14
N SER A 65 6.03 13.34 18.20
CA SER A 65 5.08 14.03 19.07
C SER A 65 4.85 15.46 18.60
N SER A 66 3.59 15.89 18.50
CA SER A 66 3.26 17.29 18.20
C SER A 66 3.62 18.23 19.35
N ARG A 67 3.78 17.74 20.60
CA ARG A 67 4.24 18.59 21.72
C ARG A 67 5.69 19.01 21.58
N LEU A 68 6.53 18.15 21.01
CA LEU A 68 7.94 18.46 20.76
C LEU A 68 8.15 19.13 19.39
N ARG A 69 7.42 18.70 18.36
CA ARG A 69 7.63 19.14 16.96
C ARG A 69 6.70 20.27 16.50
N GLY A 70 5.66 20.58 17.26
CA GLY A 70 4.58 21.47 16.83
C GLY A 70 3.58 20.78 15.91
N ASP A 71 2.65 21.58 15.37
CA ASP A 71 1.56 21.09 14.52
C ASP A 71 1.89 21.13 13.01
N ASP A 72 3.04 21.72 12.65
CA ASP A 72 3.46 21.91 11.26
C ASP A 72 4.27 20.72 10.71
N GLU A 73 4.71 19.80 11.57
CA GLU A 73 5.57 18.67 11.21
C GLU A 73 5.00 17.32 11.63
N CYS A 74 4.90 16.39 10.67
CA CYS A 74 4.49 15.01 10.91
C CYS A 74 5.56 14.06 10.35
N HIS A 75 6.19 13.30 11.23
CA HIS A 75 7.20 12.33 10.84
C HIS A 75 6.59 10.94 10.64
N LEU A 76 7.03 10.25 9.60
CA LEU A 76 6.67 8.86 9.33
C LEU A 76 7.94 8.00 9.34
N CYS A 77 7.83 6.75 9.77
CA CYS A 77 8.89 5.75 9.65
C CYS A 77 8.37 4.59 8.80
N ILE A 78 8.83 4.51 7.56
CA ILE A 78 8.26 3.66 6.52
C ILE A 78 9.36 2.84 5.88
N ILE A 79 9.12 1.54 5.74
CA ILE A 79 9.93 0.65 4.92
C ILE A 79 9.31 0.56 3.52
N LYS A 80 10.16 0.55 2.49
CA LYS A 80 9.70 0.32 1.12
C LYS A 80 9.12 -1.10 1.03
N ASN A 81 7.85 -1.21 0.65
CA ASN A 81 7.20 -2.51 0.52
C ASN A 81 7.57 -3.12 -0.83
N GLU A 82 8.58 -3.98 -0.86
CA GLU A 82 9.08 -4.66 -2.05
C GLU A 82 8.96 -6.18 -1.86
N TRP A 83 8.58 -6.88 -2.93
CA TRP A 83 8.51 -8.33 -2.96
C TRP A 83 8.82 -8.86 -4.36
N GLU A 84 9.18 -10.13 -4.42
CA GLU A 84 9.43 -10.83 -5.68
C GLU A 84 8.21 -11.70 -6.02
N ALA A 85 7.70 -11.56 -7.25
CA ALA A 85 6.71 -12.47 -7.81
C ALA A 85 7.34 -13.85 -8.08
N THR A 86 6.53 -14.90 -8.27
CA THR A 86 7.06 -16.26 -8.53
C THR A 86 7.97 -16.34 -9.76
N SER A 87 7.78 -15.48 -10.76
CA SER A 87 8.66 -15.39 -11.94
C SER A 87 9.96 -14.62 -11.71
N GLY A 88 10.25 -14.13 -10.50
CA GLY A 88 11.42 -13.29 -10.23
C GLY A 88 11.21 -11.79 -10.49
N ARG A 89 9.99 -11.35 -10.81
CA ARG A 89 9.71 -9.94 -11.08
C ARG A 89 9.61 -9.15 -9.77
N ASN A 90 10.38 -8.07 -9.68
CA ASN A 90 10.28 -7.15 -8.55
C ASN A 90 8.96 -6.36 -8.59
N ARG A 91 8.25 -6.39 -7.48
CA ARG A 91 7.01 -5.66 -7.25
C ARG A 91 7.22 -4.73 -6.07
N VAL A 92 6.51 -3.60 -6.09
CA VAL A 92 6.58 -2.62 -5.01
C VAL A 92 5.21 -2.02 -4.78
N GLY A 93 4.92 -1.73 -3.51
CA GLY A 93 3.65 -1.16 -3.07
C GLY A 93 3.47 0.26 -3.60
N LEU A 94 2.25 0.60 -4.01
CA LEU A 94 1.90 1.89 -4.61
C LEU A 94 2.35 3.08 -3.74
N SER A 95 1.92 3.12 -2.47
CA SER A 95 2.22 4.24 -1.58
C SER A 95 3.71 4.35 -1.24
N THR A 96 4.39 3.24 -0.99
CA THR A 96 5.82 3.26 -0.64
C THR A 96 6.72 3.53 -1.84
N ARG A 97 6.33 3.10 -3.05
CA ARG A 97 6.99 3.49 -4.30
C ARG A 97 6.92 5.00 -4.45
N TRP A 98 5.70 5.56 -4.39
CA TRP A 98 5.49 6.99 -4.53
C TRP A 98 6.31 7.78 -3.50
N LEU A 99 6.25 7.42 -2.22
CA LEU A 99 7.05 8.06 -1.17
C LEU A 99 8.57 7.95 -1.40
N SER A 100 9.05 6.83 -1.96
CA SER A 100 10.48 6.65 -2.23
C SER A 100 11.00 7.47 -3.43
N GLU A 101 10.09 7.92 -4.29
CA GLU A 101 10.40 8.71 -5.49
C GLU A 101 10.22 10.23 -5.24
N VAL A 102 9.62 10.61 -4.11
CA VAL A 102 9.50 12.01 -3.70
C VAL A 102 10.83 12.53 -3.18
N GLU A 103 11.32 13.63 -3.78
CA GLU A 103 12.54 14.29 -3.33
C GLU A 103 12.26 15.24 -2.14
N PRO A 104 13.04 15.15 -1.05
CA PRO A 104 12.93 16.10 0.05
C PRO A 104 13.09 17.55 -0.42
N GLY A 105 12.19 18.43 0.03
CA GLY A 105 12.22 19.85 -0.34
C GLY A 105 11.58 20.17 -1.69
N THR A 106 10.90 19.22 -2.33
CA THR A 106 10.10 19.49 -3.54
C THR A 106 9.08 20.61 -3.28
N GLU A 107 9.29 21.77 -3.91
CA GLU A 107 8.40 22.91 -3.75
C GLU A 107 7.01 22.62 -4.32
N GLY A 108 5.97 23.03 -3.59
CA GLY A 108 4.58 22.90 -4.03
C GLY A 108 4.03 21.46 -4.00
N LEU A 109 4.77 20.48 -3.47
CA LEU A 109 4.25 19.13 -3.28
C LEU A 109 3.12 19.14 -2.24
N GLN A 110 1.93 18.72 -2.65
CA GLN A 110 0.78 18.56 -1.75
C GLN A 110 0.48 17.09 -1.53
N MET A 111 0.41 16.68 -0.27
CA MET A 111 -0.02 15.36 0.13
C MET A 111 -1.34 15.46 0.89
N HIS A 112 -2.41 14.91 0.31
CA HIS A 112 -3.68 14.77 1.02
C HIS A 112 -3.56 13.69 2.09
N SER A 113 -3.75 14.07 3.35
CA SER A 113 -3.68 13.17 4.50
C SER A 113 -4.80 13.48 5.49
N CYS A 114 -5.13 12.49 6.31
CA CYS A 114 -6.08 12.60 7.40
C CYS A 114 -5.47 11.92 8.62
N VAL A 115 -5.50 12.59 9.76
CA VAL A 115 -5.04 12.03 11.03
C VAL A 115 -6.19 11.26 11.67
N HIS A 116 -5.94 9.97 11.94
CA HIS A 116 -6.87 9.12 12.67
C HIS A 116 -6.44 9.02 14.14
N PRO A 117 -7.39 8.99 15.09
CA PRO A 117 -7.08 8.74 16.49
C PRO A 117 -6.28 7.44 16.69
N SER A 118 -5.24 7.50 17.51
CA SER A 118 -4.42 6.34 17.82
C SER A 118 -5.19 5.34 18.70
N ALA A 119 -4.98 4.05 18.46
CA ALA A 119 -5.44 2.99 19.36
C ALA A 119 -4.64 2.92 20.66
N VAL A 120 -3.42 3.48 20.67
CA VAL A 120 -2.52 3.50 21.83
C VAL A 120 -2.19 4.95 22.16
N THR A 121 -2.41 5.34 23.40
CA THR A 121 -2.11 6.68 23.91
C THR A 121 -1.15 6.59 25.09
N MET A 122 -0.47 7.68 25.36
CA MET A 122 0.34 7.80 26.57
C MET A 122 -0.55 7.79 27.82
N PRO A 123 -0.08 7.23 28.95
CA PRO A 123 -0.76 7.38 30.23
C PRO A 123 -0.84 8.84 30.66
N ASP A 124 -1.83 9.18 31.47
CA ASP A 124 -2.04 10.55 31.98
C ASP A 124 -0.88 11.10 32.82
N THR A 125 0.01 10.22 33.30
CA THR A 125 1.13 10.57 34.17
C THR A 125 2.42 9.91 33.73
N HIS A 126 3.50 10.69 33.69
CA HIS A 126 4.86 10.22 33.38
C HIS A 126 5.46 9.29 34.45
N LYS A 127 4.76 9.08 35.58
CA LYS A 127 5.18 8.12 36.62
C LYS A 127 4.81 6.68 36.29
N THR A 128 3.87 6.46 35.36
CA THR A 128 3.45 5.13 34.95
C THR A 128 4.58 4.48 34.14
N PRO A 129 5.15 3.35 34.59
CA PRO A 129 6.18 2.66 33.82
C PRO A 129 5.63 2.21 32.47
N LEU A 130 6.39 2.44 31.40
CA LEU A 130 6.05 2.03 30.04
C LEU A 130 6.98 0.91 29.58
N LEU A 131 6.41 -0.21 29.14
CA LEU A 131 7.13 -1.27 28.44
C LEU A 131 6.79 -1.18 26.95
N MET A 132 7.70 -0.61 26.17
CA MET A 132 7.56 -0.48 24.73
C MET A 132 8.34 -1.62 24.05
N VAL A 133 7.66 -2.40 23.22
CA VAL A 133 8.27 -3.48 22.42
C VAL A 133 8.01 -3.18 20.95
N ALA A 134 9.08 -3.10 20.16
CA ALA A 134 9.01 -2.77 18.75
C ALA A 134 9.90 -3.70 17.93
N LEU A 135 9.41 -4.10 16.77
CA LEU A 135 10.15 -4.84 15.75
C LEU A 135 10.04 -4.10 14.41
N GLY A 136 11.18 -3.84 13.76
CA GLY A 136 11.22 -3.12 12.48
C GLY A 136 10.54 -1.75 12.54
N THR A 137 9.65 -1.47 11.58
CA THR A 137 8.89 -0.21 11.52
C THR A 137 7.88 -0.03 12.66
N GLY A 138 7.67 -1.04 13.50
CA GLY A 138 6.92 -0.91 14.75
C GLY A 138 7.53 0.09 15.74
N ILE A 139 8.76 0.57 15.50
CA ILE A 139 9.40 1.63 16.27
C ILE A 139 8.72 3.00 16.08
N ALA A 140 7.96 3.21 14.99
CA ALA A 140 7.33 4.48 14.65
C ALA A 140 6.57 5.13 15.84
N PRO A 141 5.52 4.51 16.42
CA PRO A 141 4.80 5.11 17.53
C PRO A 141 5.65 5.22 18.81
N MET A 142 6.62 4.34 19.02
CA MET A 142 7.48 4.39 20.21
C MET A 142 8.40 5.61 20.18
N ARG A 143 8.89 5.97 18.98
CA ARG A 143 9.62 7.22 18.79
C ARG A 143 8.76 8.43 19.13
N ALA A 144 7.49 8.45 18.71
CA ALA A 144 6.56 9.51 19.08
C ALA A 144 6.37 9.59 20.60
N PHE A 145 6.21 8.45 21.28
CA PHE A 145 6.07 8.39 22.74
C PHE A 145 7.33 8.79 23.53
N ILE A 146 8.51 8.60 22.95
CA ILE A 146 9.77 9.08 23.54
C ILE A 146 9.91 10.61 23.38
N GLU A 147 9.33 11.19 22.31
CA GLU A 147 9.30 12.63 22.09
C GLU A 147 8.25 13.38 22.95
N GLU A 148 7.24 12.67 23.45
CA GLU A 148 6.11 13.20 24.27
C GLU A 148 6.49 13.45 25.75
#